data_AF-A0A956QX28-F1
#
_entry.id   AF-A0A956QX28-F1
#
_cell.length_a   1.000
_cell.length_b   1.000
_cell.length_c   1.000
_cell.angle_alpha   90.00
_cell.angle_beta   90.00
_cell.angle_gamma   90.00
#
_symmetry.space_group_name_H-M   'P 1'
#
loop_
_entity.id
_entity.type
_entity.pdbx_description
1 polymer ?
#
loop_
_entity_poly.entity_id
_entity_poly.type
_entity_poly.pdbx_seq_one_letter_code
_entity_poly.pdbx_strand_id
1 'polypeptide(L)'
;EVVTVKSMLAALNAIHMVRDSGLDPDKAVQGMRYANGRDITFEQALFELGFFIHPDSKDIRIEELFHMAGIISPSDLAECMEIELFKRKDFGQILLERGMITNDQLDSARTLLASIGRGTLRPYQAAQALSDVCRLDKDVYATIAEFQLLYKPDTNDRLGDLLVEGGACSREQMEKAFSMASESAVKIGSVLLKSKIIKETTLYDALRVQTLFRFGYIDRPTMIALLSYCVNNKTNLDGALEEMSINVPSRMQWTWV
;
A
#
# COMPACT_ATOMS: atom_id res chain seq x y z
N GLU A 1 -24.19 -13.12 -5.90
CA GLU A 1 -22.91 -13.15 -5.15
C GLU A 1 -23.10 -12.40 -3.85
N VAL A 2 -22.45 -12.85 -2.77
CA VAL A 2 -22.42 -12.12 -1.51
C VAL A 2 -21.45 -10.96 -1.67
N VAL A 3 -21.91 -9.72 -1.46
CA VAL A 3 -21.05 -8.54 -1.50
C VAL A 3 -20.09 -8.62 -0.30
N THR A 4 -18.80 -8.72 -0.57
CA THR A 4 -17.75 -8.72 0.46
C THR A 4 -17.29 -7.30 0.76
N VAL A 5 -16.75 -7.06 1.96
CA VAL A 5 -16.17 -5.74 2.33
C VAL A 5 -15.08 -5.32 1.35
N LYS A 6 -14.23 -6.26 0.90
CA LYS A 6 -13.21 -6.03 -0.13
C LYS A 6 -13.82 -5.53 -1.45
N SER A 7 -14.89 -6.19 -1.93
CA SER A 7 -15.58 -5.79 -3.16
C SER A 7 -16.29 -4.43 -3.04
N MET A 8 -16.78 -4.11 -1.84
CA MET A 8 -17.42 -2.84 -1.51
C MET A 8 -16.40 -1.69 -1.48
N LEU A 9 -15.28 -1.86 -0.76
CA LEU A 9 -14.19 -0.87 -0.75
C LEU A 9 -13.65 -0.61 -2.16
N ALA A 10 -13.48 -1.66 -2.97
CA ALA A 10 -13.09 -1.53 -4.37
C ALA A 10 -14.09 -0.69 -5.18
N ALA A 11 -15.39 -0.91 -5.00
CA ALA A 11 -16.43 -0.13 -5.67
C ALA A 11 -16.46 1.32 -5.22
N LEU A 12 -16.30 1.59 -3.92
CA LEU A 12 -16.26 2.94 -3.36
C LEU A 12 -15.03 3.71 -3.85
N ASN A 13 -13.85 3.07 -3.87
CA ASN A 13 -12.64 3.63 -4.47
C ASN A 13 -12.83 3.94 -5.96
N ALA A 14 -13.46 3.03 -6.72
CA ALA A 14 -13.76 3.27 -8.13
C ALA A 14 -14.65 4.50 -8.32
N ILE A 15 -15.71 4.65 -7.52
CA ILE A 15 -16.59 5.83 -7.56
C ILE A 15 -15.82 7.11 -7.21
N HIS A 16 -14.98 7.07 -6.18
CA HIS A 16 -14.13 8.19 -5.79
C HIS A 16 -13.17 8.58 -6.93
N MET A 17 -12.51 7.61 -7.59
CA MET A 17 -11.60 7.89 -8.69
C MET A 17 -12.31 8.44 -9.94
N VAL A 18 -13.54 7.99 -10.22
CA VAL A 18 -14.35 8.52 -11.33
C VAL A 18 -14.75 9.98 -11.06
N ARG A 19 -15.09 10.32 -9.82
CA ARG A 19 -15.53 11.67 -9.45
C ARG A 19 -14.38 12.67 -9.33
N ASP A 20 -13.32 12.27 -8.63
CA ASP A 20 -12.30 13.23 -8.15
C ASP A 20 -10.98 13.12 -8.93
N SER A 21 -10.70 11.96 -9.54
CA SER A 21 -9.47 11.73 -10.31
C SER A 21 -9.69 11.69 -11.83
N GLY A 22 -10.93 11.79 -12.29
CA GLY A 22 -11.28 11.78 -13.73
C GLY A 22 -11.13 10.42 -14.40
N LEU A 23 -11.19 9.31 -13.65
CA LEU A 23 -11.19 7.97 -14.22
C LEU A 23 -12.46 7.77 -15.07
N ASP A 24 -12.29 7.27 -16.29
CA ASP A 24 -13.42 6.98 -17.18
C ASP A 24 -14.32 5.86 -16.58
N PRO A 25 -15.65 6.04 -16.52
CA PRO A 25 -16.56 5.04 -15.94
C PRO A 25 -16.47 3.65 -16.58
N ASP A 26 -16.26 3.56 -17.89
CA ASP A 26 -16.14 2.28 -18.58
C ASP A 26 -14.84 1.56 -18.19
N LYS A 27 -13.75 2.32 -18.04
CA LYS A 27 -12.48 1.79 -17.53
C LYS A 27 -12.60 1.32 -16.08
N ALA A 28 -13.37 2.03 -15.24
CA ALA A 28 -13.63 1.62 -13.87
C ALA A 28 -14.41 0.29 -13.81
N VAL A 29 -15.46 0.13 -14.64
CA VAL A 29 -16.22 -1.12 -14.74
C VAL A 29 -15.35 -2.28 -15.23
N GLN A 30 -14.52 -2.02 -16.25
CA GLN A 30 -13.59 -3.03 -16.77
C GLN A 30 -12.56 -3.44 -15.71
N GLY A 31 -11.98 -2.49 -14.98
CA GLY A 31 -11.05 -2.73 -13.88
C GLY A 31 -11.67 -3.57 -12.77
N MET A 32 -12.90 -3.25 -12.34
CA MET A 32 -13.61 -4.02 -11.32
C MET A 32 -13.87 -5.47 -11.74
N ARG A 33 -14.30 -5.70 -12.98
CA ARG A 33 -14.51 -7.06 -13.51
C ARG A 33 -13.21 -7.85 -13.58
N TYR A 34 -12.14 -7.20 -14.01
CA TYR A 34 -10.82 -7.81 -14.10
C TYR A 34 -10.26 -8.15 -12.70
N ALA A 35 -10.44 -7.26 -11.73
CA ALA A 35 -10.06 -7.47 -10.33
C ALA A 35 -10.76 -8.70 -9.74
N ASN A 36 -12.08 -8.78 -9.91
CA ASN A 36 -12.88 -9.91 -9.40
C ASN A 36 -12.51 -11.24 -10.07
N GLY A 37 -12.20 -11.22 -11.37
CA GLY A 37 -11.84 -12.43 -12.12
C GLY A 37 -10.47 -13.02 -11.76
N ARG A 38 -9.55 -12.22 -11.18
CA ARG A 38 -8.20 -12.64 -10.82
C ARG A 38 -7.92 -12.62 -9.31
N ASP A 39 -8.92 -12.27 -8.49
CA ASP A 39 -8.80 -12.04 -7.05
C ASP A 39 -7.63 -11.10 -6.66
N ILE A 40 -7.57 -9.97 -7.36
CA ILE A 40 -6.60 -8.89 -7.13
C ILE A 40 -7.33 -7.60 -6.72
N THR A 41 -6.58 -6.62 -6.21
CA THR A 41 -7.13 -5.29 -5.90
C THR A 41 -7.57 -4.54 -7.17
N PHE A 42 -8.51 -3.61 -7.01
CA PHE A 42 -8.97 -2.75 -8.09
C PHE A 42 -7.82 -1.92 -8.68
N GLU A 43 -6.95 -1.41 -7.82
CA GLU A 43 -5.77 -0.64 -8.21
C GLU A 43 -4.77 -1.50 -9.01
N GLN A 44 -4.57 -2.77 -8.63
CA GLN A 44 -3.77 -3.70 -9.44
C GLN A 44 -4.39 -3.93 -10.82
N ALA A 45 -5.71 -4.13 -10.87
CA ALA A 45 -6.40 -4.32 -12.14
C ALA A 45 -6.26 -3.10 -13.06
N LEU A 46 -6.41 -1.88 -12.54
CA LEU A 46 -6.21 -0.66 -13.32
C LEU A 46 -4.76 -0.54 -13.81
N PHE A 47 -3.77 -0.95 -13.00
CA PHE A 47 -2.37 -0.97 -13.39
C PHE A 47 -2.13 -1.97 -14.54
N GLU A 48 -2.55 -3.23 -14.38
CA GLU A 48 -2.37 -4.27 -15.40
C GLU A 48 -3.07 -3.94 -16.73
N LEU A 49 -4.21 -3.22 -16.67
CA LEU A 49 -4.94 -2.76 -17.85
C LEU A 49 -4.37 -1.48 -18.47
N GLY A 50 -3.38 -0.83 -17.83
CA GLY A 50 -2.81 0.44 -18.29
C GLY A 50 -3.76 1.62 -18.16
N PHE A 51 -4.73 1.55 -17.23
CA PHE A 51 -5.75 2.58 -17.01
C PHE A 51 -5.41 3.54 -15.87
N PHE A 52 -4.34 3.27 -15.12
CA PHE A 52 -4.04 3.95 -13.87
C PHE A 52 -3.04 5.11 -14.02
N ILE A 53 -3.36 6.23 -13.36
CA ILE A 53 -2.41 7.31 -13.06
C ILE A 53 -2.00 7.12 -11.60
N HIS A 54 -0.70 6.95 -11.36
CA HIS A 54 -0.16 6.76 -10.02
C HIS A 54 -0.40 8.01 -9.17
N PRO A 55 -1.13 7.94 -8.04
CA PRO A 55 -1.15 9.04 -7.09
C PRO A 55 0.25 9.23 -6.51
N ASP A 56 0.60 10.47 -6.16
CA ASP A 56 1.85 10.70 -5.44
C ASP A 56 1.77 9.95 -4.10
N SER A 57 2.80 9.15 -3.81
CA SER A 57 3.00 8.45 -2.55
C SER A 57 2.81 9.33 -1.29
N LYS A 58 2.95 10.65 -1.43
CA LYS A 58 2.79 11.64 -0.36
C LYS A 58 1.33 12.03 -0.11
N ASP A 59 0.40 11.71 -1.01
CA ASP A 59 -1.01 12.07 -0.94
C ASP A 59 -1.81 11.05 -0.12
N ILE A 60 -1.36 10.78 1.11
CA ILE A 60 -2.10 9.93 2.05
C ILE A 60 -3.36 10.66 2.49
N ARG A 61 -4.48 9.95 2.37
CA ARG A 61 -5.77 10.44 2.85
C ARG A 61 -5.97 10.10 4.32
N ILE A 62 -6.83 10.86 5.00
CA ILE A 62 -6.98 10.74 6.46
C ILE A 62 -7.55 9.37 6.86
N GLU A 63 -8.47 8.84 6.05
CA GLU A 63 -9.05 7.52 6.20
C GLU A 63 -8.02 6.41 6.05
N GLU A 64 -7.05 6.57 5.14
CA GLU A 64 -5.95 5.63 4.94
C GLU A 64 -5.03 5.63 6.17
N LEU A 65 -4.73 6.80 6.73
CA LEU A 65 -3.90 6.92 7.92
C LEU A 65 -4.57 6.28 9.14
N PHE A 66 -5.87 6.54 9.38
CA PHE A 66 -6.61 5.93 10.48
C PHE A 66 -6.72 4.40 10.32
N HIS A 67 -6.89 3.93 9.09
CA HIS A 67 -6.93 2.49 8.81
C HIS A 67 -5.57 1.83 9.03
N MET A 68 -4.48 2.43 8.55
CA MET A 68 -3.11 1.96 8.79
C MET A 68 -2.76 1.93 10.28
N ALA A 69 -3.20 2.93 11.05
CA ALA A 69 -3.02 2.98 12.50
C ALA A 69 -3.87 1.93 13.26
N GLY A 70 -4.75 1.21 12.55
CA GLY A 70 -5.66 0.23 13.13
C GLY A 70 -6.72 0.86 14.04
N ILE A 71 -7.05 2.14 13.82
CA ILE A 71 -8.10 2.85 14.57
C ILE A 71 -9.48 2.56 13.97
N ILE A 72 -9.55 2.37 12.65
CA ILE A 72 -10.78 1.98 11.95
C ILE A 72 -10.61 0.64 11.25
N SER A 73 -11.61 -0.23 11.37
CA SER A 73 -11.64 -1.52 10.68
C SER A 73 -11.97 -1.35 9.18
N PRO A 74 -11.72 -2.36 8.32
CA PRO A 74 -12.15 -2.32 6.92
C PRO A 74 -13.66 -2.13 6.75
N SER A 75 -14.47 -2.69 7.67
CA SER A 75 -15.93 -2.53 7.66
C SER A 75 -16.33 -1.10 7.98
N ASP A 76 -15.74 -0.51 9.01
CA ASP A 76 -16.02 0.87 9.39
C ASP A 76 -15.56 1.85 8.31
N LEU A 77 -14.41 1.58 7.69
CA LEU A 77 -13.90 2.35 6.56
C LEU A 77 -14.92 2.35 5.40
N ALA A 78 -15.44 1.18 5.02
CA ALA A 78 -16.41 1.07 3.94
C ALA A 78 -17.69 1.86 4.25
N GLU A 79 -18.23 1.74 5.46
CA GLU A 79 -19.42 2.49 5.86
C GLU A 79 -19.17 4.01 5.89
N CYS A 80 -18.02 4.46 6.39
CA CYS A 80 -17.69 5.88 6.44
C CYS A 80 -17.49 6.46 5.03
N MET A 81 -16.85 5.71 4.13
CA MET A 81 -16.69 6.08 2.72
C MET A 81 -18.04 6.18 1.99
N GLU A 82 -18.99 5.28 2.29
CA GLU A 82 -20.35 5.43 1.76
C GLU A 82 -20.98 6.75 2.19
N ILE A 83 -20.92 7.06 3.50
CA ILE A 83 -21.48 8.30 4.03
C ILE A 83 -20.81 9.52 3.37
N GLU A 84 -19.49 9.52 3.24
CA GLU A 84 -18.73 10.56 2.55
C GLU A 84 -19.22 10.75 1.11
N LEU A 85 -19.31 9.68 0.33
CA LEU A 85 -19.68 9.73 -1.10
C LEU A 85 -21.14 10.09 -1.34
N PHE A 86 -22.06 9.65 -0.48
CA PHE A 86 -23.49 9.93 -0.62
C PHE A 86 -23.89 11.28 -0.04
N LYS A 87 -23.33 11.67 1.11
CA LYS A 87 -23.68 12.92 1.80
C LYS A 87 -22.72 14.08 1.49
N ARG A 88 -21.63 13.84 0.76
CA ARG A 88 -20.58 14.82 0.42
C ARG A 88 -20.03 15.51 1.68
N LYS A 89 -19.66 14.70 2.65
CA LYS A 89 -19.23 15.14 3.98
C LYS A 89 -17.77 14.77 4.21
N ASP A 90 -17.04 15.65 4.90
CA ASP A 90 -15.65 15.40 5.30
C ASP A 90 -15.52 14.11 6.13
N PHE A 91 -14.59 13.24 5.74
CA PHE A 91 -14.38 11.94 6.38
C PHE A 91 -14.06 12.07 7.88
N GLY A 92 -13.23 13.05 8.26
CA GLY A 92 -12.88 13.30 9.67
C GLY A 92 -14.11 13.66 10.50
N GLN A 93 -15.01 14.48 9.95
CA GLN A 93 -16.28 14.81 10.62
C GLN A 93 -17.20 13.60 10.79
N ILE A 94 -17.21 12.67 9.82
CA ILE A 94 -17.97 11.42 9.93
C ILE A 94 -17.46 10.58 11.12
N LEU A 95 -16.14 10.46 11.27
CA LEU A 95 -15.54 9.72 12.38
C LEU A 95 -15.89 10.35 13.74
N LEU A 96 -15.87 11.68 13.85
CA LEU A 96 -16.25 12.41 15.08
C LEU A 96 -17.72 12.15 15.46
N GLU A 97 -18.64 12.25 14.51
CA GLU A 97 -20.07 12.07 14.77
C GLU A 97 -20.45 10.64 15.13
N ARG A 98 -19.69 9.67 14.62
CA ARG A 98 -19.81 8.26 15.01
C ARG A 98 -19.13 7.96 16.34
N GLY A 99 -18.45 8.93 16.97
CA GLY A 99 -17.72 8.75 18.22
C GLY A 99 -16.52 7.80 18.08
N MET A 100 -16.00 7.62 16.86
CA MET A 100 -14.86 6.73 16.59
C MET A 100 -13.52 7.38 16.97
N ILE A 101 -13.46 8.72 16.92
CA ILE A 101 -12.30 9.52 17.29
C ILE A 101 -12.73 10.77 18.06
N THR A 102 -11.80 11.42 18.74
CA THR A 102 -11.98 12.75 19.35
C THR A 102 -11.47 13.86 18.43
N ASN A 103 -11.83 15.13 18.73
CA ASN A 103 -11.28 16.29 18.01
C ASN A 103 -9.75 16.33 18.11
N ASP A 104 -9.20 16.04 19.30
CA ASP A 104 -7.74 16.03 19.52
C ASP A 104 -7.04 14.95 18.68
N GLN A 105 -7.67 13.77 18.53
CA GLN A 105 -7.16 12.70 17.67
C GLN A 105 -7.24 13.07 16.18
N LEU A 106 -8.31 13.76 15.76
CA LEU A 106 -8.45 14.26 14.40
C LEU A 106 -7.37 15.30 14.06
N ASP A 107 -7.10 16.24 14.96
CA ASP A 107 -6.08 17.26 14.77
C ASP A 107 -4.66 16.67 14.85
N SER A 108 -4.46 15.65 15.67
CA SER A 108 -3.22 14.86 15.69
C SER A 108 -2.98 14.14 14.36
N ALA A 109 -4.02 13.51 13.79
CA ALA A 109 -3.93 12.88 12.47
C ALA A 109 -3.56 13.90 11.37
N ARG A 110 -4.17 15.09 11.38
CA ARG A 110 -3.82 16.19 10.44
C ARG A 110 -2.38 16.64 10.59
N THR A 111 -1.88 16.72 11.82
CA THR A 111 -0.49 17.09 12.11
C THR A 111 0.49 16.04 11.57
N LEU A 112 0.15 14.76 11.70
CA LEU A 112 0.92 13.65 11.15
C LEU A 112 0.90 13.64 9.61
N LEU A 113 -0.26 13.84 8.98
CA LEU A 113 -0.37 14.00 7.53
C LEU A 113 0.49 15.16 7.02
N ALA A 114 0.47 16.32 7.70
CA ALA A 114 1.32 17.45 7.33
C ALA A 114 2.82 17.11 7.48
N SER A 115 3.18 16.27 8.45
CA SER A 115 4.56 15.79 8.63
C SER A 115 4.99 14.82 7.53
N ILE A 116 4.07 14.00 7.00
CA ILE A 116 4.28 13.18 5.80
C ILE A 116 4.48 14.07 4.56
N GLY A 117 3.61 15.07 4.37
CA GLY A 117 3.69 15.99 3.22
C GLY A 117 5.02 16.77 3.18
N ARG A 118 5.57 17.11 4.35
CA ARG A 118 6.91 17.72 4.49
C ARG A 118 8.08 16.73 4.35
N GLY A 119 7.81 15.43 4.26
CA GLY A 119 8.83 14.38 4.24
C GLY A 119 9.57 14.20 5.58
N THR A 120 9.02 14.72 6.68
CA THR A 120 9.58 14.56 8.03
C THR A 120 9.33 13.16 8.57
N LEU A 121 8.14 12.61 8.27
CA LEU A 121 7.76 11.25 8.63
C LEU A 121 7.41 10.45 7.39
N ARG A 122 7.67 9.15 7.47
CA ARG A 122 7.11 8.18 6.53
C ARG A 122 5.70 7.78 6.94
N PRO A 123 4.87 7.36 5.98
CA PRO A 123 3.52 6.85 6.22
C PRO A 123 3.36 5.86 7.38
N TYR A 124 4.20 4.83 7.47
CA TYR A 124 4.12 3.86 8.57
C TYR A 124 4.46 4.48 9.91
N GLN A 125 5.48 5.33 9.95
CA GLN A 125 5.87 6.02 11.18
C GLN A 125 4.74 6.93 11.66
N ALA A 126 4.06 7.62 10.74
CA ALA A 126 2.88 8.40 11.05
C ALA A 126 1.71 7.54 11.53
N ALA A 127 1.49 6.35 10.95
CA ALA A 127 0.45 5.43 11.40
C ALA A 127 0.75 4.84 12.79
N GLN A 128 2.00 4.46 13.06
CA GLN A 128 2.44 4.04 14.39
C GLN A 128 2.31 5.17 15.41
N ALA A 129 2.75 6.39 15.04
CA ALA A 129 2.59 7.57 15.87
C ALA A 129 1.11 7.86 16.16
N LEU A 130 0.23 7.74 15.17
CA LEU A 130 -1.21 7.91 15.36
C LEU A 130 -1.79 6.82 16.27
N SER A 131 -1.37 5.57 16.11
CA SER A 131 -1.76 4.48 17.02
C SER A 131 -1.35 4.80 18.46
N ASP A 132 -0.12 5.28 18.67
CA ASP A 132 0.38 5.67 19.99
C ASP A 132 -0.40 6.84 20.58
N VAL A 133 -0.68 7.88 19.79
CA VAL A 133 -1.50 9.03 20.22
C VAL A 133 -2.91 8.57 20.59
N CYS A 134 -3.57 7.76 19.75
CA CYS A 134 -4.95 7.37 19.97
C CYS A 134 -5.14 6.33 21.09
N ARG A 135 -4.19 5.41 21.28
CA ARG A 135 -4.31 4.29 22.24
C ARG A 135 -3.57 4.51 23.55
N LEU A 136 -2.46 5.25 23.52
CA LEU A 136 -1.61 5.49 24.68
C LEU A 136 -1.68 6.94 25.17
N ASP A 137 -2.49 7.79 24.52
CA ASP A 137 -2.67 9.21 24.86
C ASP A 137 -1.34 9.98 24.90
N LYS A 138 -0.41 9.64 23.99
CA LYS A 138 0.86 10.36 23.86
C LYS A 138 0.63 11.70 23.16
N ASP A 139 1.48 12.69 23.50
CA ASP A 139 1.56 13.95 22.77
C ASP A 139 2.05 13.71 21.33
N VAL A 140 1.37 14.32 20.35
CA VAL A 140 1.66 14.11 18.93
C VAL A 140 3.05 14.62 18.54
N TYR A 141 3.49 15.75 19.08
CA TYR A 141 4.78 16.35 18.73
C TYR A 141 5.95 15.56 19.33
N ALA A 142 5.81 15.11 20.58
CA ALA A 142 6.76 14.21 21.22
C ALA A 142 6.89 12.90 20.42
N THR A 143 5.76 12.31 20.01
CA THR A 143 5.74 11.08 19.21
C THR A 143 6.41 11.28 17.84
N ILE A 144 6.12 12.39 17.14
CA ILE A 144 6.80 12.74 15.88
C ILE A 144 8.32 12.81 16.06
N ALA A 145 8.79 13.47 17.12
CA ALA A 145 10.21 13.61 17.40
C ALA A 145 10.88 12.25 17.68
N GLU A 146 10.22 11.36 18.42
CA GLU A 146 10.69 9.99 18.67
C GLU A 146 10.92 9.23 17.36
N PHE A 147 9.91 9.19 16.48
CA PHE A 147 10.01 8.48 15.20
C PHE A 147 10.99 9.12 14.21
N GLN A 148 11.21 10.44 14.31
CA GLN A 148 12.22 11.13 13.51
C GLN A 148 13.65 10.69 13.88
N LEU A 149 13.92 10.48 15.16
CA LEU A 149 15.26 10.08 15.65
C LEU A 149 15.59 8.62 15.33
N LEU A 150 14.59 7.76 15.22
CA LEU A 150 14.75 6.35 14.87
C LEU A 150 15.09 6.14 13.38
N TYR A 151 14.99 7.18 12.55
CA TYR A 151 15.20 7.07 11.12
C TYR A 151 16.66 6.77 10.75
N LYS A 152 16.86 5.63 10.08
CA LYS A 152 18.06 5.33 9.31
C LYS A 152 17.64 5.10 7.87
N PRO A 153 18.25 5.76 6.87
CA PRO A 153 18.01 5.42 5.48
C PRO A 153 18.55 4.00 5.24
N ASP A 154 17.66 3.03 5.08
CA ASP A 154 18.07 1.71 4.60
C ASP A 154 18.51 1.83 3.14
N THR A 155 19.75 1.42 2.88
CA THR A 155 20.41 1.59 1.58
C THR A 155 20.30 0.38 0.66
N ASN A 156 19.69 -0.71 1.12
CA ASN A 156 19.62 -1.97 0.37
C ASN A 156 18.20 -2.35 -0.03
N ASP A 157 17.64 -1.56 -0.94
CA ASP A 157 16.32 -1.72 -1.54
C ASP A 157 16.37 -2.39 -2.92
N ARG A 158 17.51 -2.97 -3.34
CA ARG A 158 17.68 -3.49 -4.71
C ARG A 158 16.75 -4.68 -4.96
N LEU A 159 15.97 -4.59 -6.05
CA LEU A 159 15.03 -5.64 -6.44
C LEU A 159 15.70 -7.03 -6.58
N GLY A 160 16.92 -7.08 -7.12
CA GLY A 160 17.66 -8.34 -7.26
C GLY A 160 17.99 -9.00 -5.93
N ASP A 161 18.42 -8.22 -4.93
CA ASP A 161 18.70 -8.73 -3.59
C ASP A 161 17.41 -9.20 -2.90
N LEU A 162 16.32 -8.45 -3.05
CA LEU A 162 14.99 -8.85 -2.56
C LEU A 162 14.51 -10.16 -3.19
N LEU A 163 14.67 -10.34 -4.52
CA LEU A 163 14.27 -11.58 -5.20
C LEU A 163 15.07 -12.80 -4.72
N VAL A 164 16.34 -12.61 -4.40
CA VAL A 164 17.19 -13.68 -3.85
C VAL A 164 16.83 -13.98 -2.39
N GLU A 165 16.74 -12.95 -1.54
CA GLU A 165 16.44 -13.10 -0.11
C GLU A 165 15.01 -13.60 0.15
N GLY A 166 14.05 -13.20 -0.70
CA GLY A 166 12.67 -13.70 -0.69
C GLY A 166 12.50 -15.08 -1.32
N GLY A 167 13.58 -15.72 -1.78
CA GLY A 167 13.54 -17.08 -2.33
C GLY A 167 12.91 -17.20 -3.73
N ALA A 168 12.68 -16.09 -4.44
CA ALA A 168 12.12 -16.10 -5.79
C ALA A 168 13.12 -16.61 -6.84
N CYS A 169 14.43 -16.43 -6.62
CA CYS A 169 15.49 -16.99 -7.44
C CYS A 169 16.77 -17.25 -6.62
N SER A 170 17.64 -18.14 -7.11
CA SER A 170 18.95 -18.36 -6.49
C SER A 170 19.96 -17.26 -6.85
N ARG A 171 21.01 -17.11 -6.05
CA ARG A 171 22.09 -16.14 -6.33
C ARG A 171 22.78 -16.44 -7.66
N GLU A 172 22.99 -17.71 -8.01
CA GLU A 172 23.59 -18.13 -9.27
C GLU A 172 22.70 -17.80 -10.48
N GLN A 173 21.38 -18.02 -10.34
CA GLN A 173 20.40 -17.62 -11.36
C GLN A 173 20.40 -16.10 -11.56
N MET A 174 20.56 -15.35 -10.47
CA MET A 174 20.61 -13.91 -10.49
C MET A 174 21.89 -13.41 -11.20
N GLU A 175 23.05 -13.93 -10.84
CA GLU A 175 24.33 -13.60 -11.47
C GLU A 175 24.33 -13.94 -12.97
N LYS A 176 23.73 -15.07 -13.36
CA LYS A 176 23.55 -15.44 -14.77
C LYS A 176 22.67 -14.41 -15.49
N ALA A 177 21.56 -13.98 -14.89
CA ALA A 177 20.72 -12.94 -15.46
C ALA A 177 21.46 -11.58 -15.58
N PHE A 178 22.29 -11.22 -14.60
CA PHE A 178 23.15 -10.03 -14.66
C PHE A 178 24.16 -10.09 -15.82
N SER A 179 24.83 -11.22 -16.03
CA SER A 179 25.78 -11.37 -17.14
C SER A 179 25.11 -11.23 -18.52
N MET A 180 23.81 -11.53 -18.61
CA MET A 180 23.01 -11.38 -19.83
C MET A 180 22.37 -9.99 -19.98
N ALA A 181 22.18 -9.26 -18.87
CA ALA A 181 21.55 -7.95 -18.82
C ALA A 181 22.61 -6.85 -18.69
N SER A 182 22.86 -6.09 -19.75
CA SER A 182 23.71 -4.90 -19.68
C SER A 182 23.14 -3.88 -18.68
N GLU A 183 23.82 -3.66 -17.54
CA GLU A 183 23.74 -2.57 -16.52
C GLU A 183 22.39 -2.01 -16.03
N SER A 184 21.21 -2.43 -16.51
CA SER A 184 19.92 -1.85 -16.12
C SER A 184 19.01 -2.82 -15.36
N ALA A 185 18.45 -2.37 -14.23
CA ALA A 185 17.46 -3.09 -13.42
C ALA A 185 16.21 -3.53 -14.23
N VAL A 186 15.77 -2.69 -15.18
CA VAL A 186 14.65 -3.00 -16.08
C VAL A 186 14.99 -4.18 -16.99
N LYS A 187 16.23 -4.23 -17.49
CA LYS A 187 16.71 -5.33 -18.33
C LYS A 187 16.81 -6.62 -17.53
N ILE A 188 17.23 -6.56 -16.25
CA ILE A 188 17.32 -7.73 -15.37
C ILE A 188 15.96 -8.38 -15.16
N GLY A 189 14.92 -7.60 -14.80
CA GLY A 189 13.56 -8.13 -14.66
C GLY A 189 13.07 -8.80 -15.96
N SER A 190 13.30 -8.17 -17.11
CA SER A 190 12.94 -8.74 -18.41
C SER A 190 13.68 -10.04 -18.75
N VAL A 191 14.96 -10.14 -18.36
CA VAL A 191 15.78 -11.34 -18.58
C VAL A 191 15.32 -12.48 -17.68
N LEU A 192 14.99 -12.19 -16.41
CA LEU A 192 14.46 -13.19 -15.47
C LEU A 192 13.12 -13.77 -15.95
N LEU A 193 12.23 -12.93 -16.48
CA LEU A 193 10.96 -13.37 -17.08
C LEU A 193 11.17 -14.22 -18.33
N LYS A 194 11.98 -13.74 -19.29
CA LYS A 194 12.27 -14.48 -20.54
C LYS A 194 12.94 -15.82 -20.28
N SER A 195 13.79 -15.89 -19.25
CA SER A 195 14.47 -17.11 -18.83
C SER A 195 13.58 -18.04 -18.00
N LYS A 196 12.32 -17.66 -17.73
CA LYS A 196 11.36 -18.38 -16.89
C LYS A 196 11.87 -18.68 -15.48
N ILE A 197 12.78 -17.84 -14.97
CA ILE A 197 13.33 -17.95 -13.61
C ILE A 197 12.26 -17.48 -12.61
N ILE A 198 11.59 -16.37 -12.93
CA ILE A 198 10.45 -15.86 -12.16
C ILE A 198 9.21 -15.76 -13.05
N LYS A 199 8.03 -15.71 -12.41
CA LYS A 199 6.76 -15.41 -13.07
C LYS A 199 6.48 -13.91 -13.03
N GLU A 200 5.63 -13.45 -13.94
CA GLU A 200 5.14 -12.07 -13.96
C GLU A 200 4.43 -11.69 -12.64
N THR A 201 3.63 -12.60 -12.08
CA THR A 201 2.99 -12.40 -10.78
C THR A 201 3.99 -12.17 -9.65
N THR A 202 5.04 -12.98 -9.58
CA THR A 202 6.12 -12.84 -8.58
C THR A 202 6.90 -11.55 -8.76
N LEU A 203 7.09 -11.11 -10.00
CA LEU A 203 7.73 -9.82 -10.27
C LEU A 203 6.85 -8.67 -9.76
N TYR A 204 5.54 -8.70 -10.01
CA TYR A 204 4.62 -7.70 -9.48
C TYR A 204 4.60 -7.68 -7.95
N ASP A 205 4.54 -8.84 -7.30
CA ASP A 205 4.58 -8.92 -5.83
C ASP A 205 5.90 -8.35 -5.27
N ALA A 206 7.05 -8.74 -5.84
CA ALA A 206 8.35 -8.25 -5.42
C ALA A 206 8.50 -6.74 -5.58
N LEU A 207 8.04 -6.22 -6.72
CA LEU A 207 7.99 -4.80 -7.00
C LEU A 207 7.09 -4.08 -5.95
N ARG A 208 5.87 -4.57 -5.70
CA ARG A 208 4.93 -3.92 -4.75
C ARG A 208 5.51 -3.90 -3.34
N VAL A 209 6.11 -5.00 -2.91
CA VAL A 209 6.80 -5.14 -1.63
C VAL A 209 7.98 -4.18 -1.51
N GLN A 210 8.78 -4.04 -2.57
CA GLN A 210 9.87 -3.07 -2.64
C GLN A 210 9.35 -1.63 -2.52
N THR A 211 8.23 -1.30 -3.18
CA THR A 211 7.55 0.00 -3.06
C THR A 211 7.11 0.27 -1.62
N LEU A 212 6.47 -0.71 -0.97
CA LEU A 212 6.08 -0.61 0.44
C LEU A 212 7.29 -0.31 1.33
N PHE A 213 8.42 -0.99 1.11
CA PHE A 213 9.65 -0.73 1.86
C PHE A 213 10.25 0.65 1.56
N ARG A 214 10.34 1.04 0.28
CA ARG A 214 10.91 2.32 -0.16
C ARG A 214 10.17 3.52 0.39
N PHE A 215 8.85 3.44 0.47
CA PHE A 215 8.03 4.48 1.08
C PHE A 215 7.95 4.32 2.61
N GLY A 216 8.50 3.24 3.15
CA GLY A 216 8.54 2.93 4.57
C GLY A 216 7.15 2.70 5.13
N TYR A 217 6.34 1.91 4.41
CA TYR A 217 5.14 1.25 4.92
C TYR A 217 5.47 -0.01 5.73
N ILE A 218 6.62 -0.63 5.44
CA ILE A 218 7.13 -1.85 6.09
C ILE A 218 8.64 -1.72 6.30
N ASP A 219 9.18 -2.50 7.25
CA ASP A 219 10.62 -2.62 7.47
C ASP A 219 11.25 -3.74 6.61
N ARG A 220 12.59 -3.81 6.59
CA ARG A 220 13.31 -4.78 5.76
C ARG A 220 13.01 -6.24 6.13
N PRO A 221 12.96 -6.65 7.42
CA PRO A 221 12.56 -8.01 7.77
C PRO A 221 11.16 -8.37 7.27
N THR A 222 10.20 -7.46 7.41
CA THR A 222 8.82 -7.68 6.92
C THR A 222 8.77 -7.73 5.39
N MET A 223 9.55 -6.91 4.70
CA MET A 223 9.70 -6.93 3.23
C MET A 223 10.11 -8.33 2.73
N ILE A 224 11.15 -8.92 3.33
CA ILE A 224 11.63 -10.26 2.93
C ILE A 224 10.61 -11.34 3.29
N ALA A 225 10.02 -11.24 4.49
CA ALA A 225 9.01 -12.19 4.95
C ALA A 225 7.78 -12.21 4.04
N LEU A 226 7.28 -11.05 3.62
CA LEU A 226 6.13 -10.93 2.72
C LEU A 226 6.39 -11.60 1.37
N LEU A 227 7.53 -11.30 0.73
CA LEU A 227 7.84 -11.89 -0.57
C LEU A 227 8.07 -13.41 -0.45
N SER A 228 8.78 -13.85 0.58
CA SER A 228 8.99 -15.27 0.86
C SER A 228 7.68 -16.01 1.08
N TYR A 229 6.73 -15.40 1.80
CA TYR A 229 5.39 -15.96 2.00
C TYR A 229 4.64 -16.12 0.66
N CYS A 230 4.67 -15.11 -0.20
CA CYS A 230 4.04 -15.16 -1.53
C CYS A 230 4.62 -16.31 -2.39
N VAL A 231 5.95 -16.43 -2.40
CA VAL A 231 6.66 -17.47 -3.18
C VAL A 231 6.35 -18.87 -2.67
N ASN A 232 6.37 -19.09 -1.36
CA ASN A 232 6.21 -20.41 -0.75
C ASN A 232 4.76 -20.90 -0.77
N ASN A 233 3.80 -20.00 -0.48
CA ASN A 233 2.38 -20.36 -0.36
C ASN A 233 1.61 -20.20 -1.66
N LYS A 234 2.27 -19.76 -2.75
CA LYS A 234 1.64 -19.48 -4.06
C LYS A 234 0.43 -18.55 -3.95
N THR A 235 0.50 -17.61 -3.02
CA THR A 235 -0.49 -16.53 -2.86
C THR A 235 0.03 -15.25 -3.51
N ASN A 236 -0.86 -14.30 -3.75
CA ASN A 236 -0.49 -12.94 -4.14
C ASN A 236 -0.17 -12.08 -2.90
N LEU A 237 0.40 -10.90 -3.12
CA LEU A 237 0.72 -9.99 -2.01
C LEU A 237 -0.51 -9.64 -1.15
N ASP A 238 -1.69 -9.48 -1.76
CA ASP A 238 -2.90 -9.11 -1.02
C ASP A 238 -3.30 -10.18 0.02
N GLY A 239 -3.25 -11.46 -0.37
CA GLY A 239 -3.47 -12.57 0.55
C GLY A 239 -2.38 -12.68 1.62
N ALA A 240 -1.12 -12.37 1.28
CA ALA A 240 -0.03 -12.34 2.26
C ALA A 240 -0.18 -11.22 3.29
N LEU A 241 -0.62 -10.03 2.87
CA LEU A 241 -0.88 -8.89 3.74
C LEU A 241 -2.04 -9.19 4.71
N GLU A 242 -3.12 -9.80 4.21
CA GLU A 242 -4.27 -10.21 5.03
C GLU A 242 -3.87 -11.24 6.09
N GLU A 243 -3.16 -12.31 5.70
CA GLU A 243 -2.72 -13.34 6.63
C GLU A 243 -1.74 -12.79 7.69
N MET A 244 -0.82 -11.92 7.28
CA MET A 244 0.14 -11.29 8.19
C MET A 244 -0.46 -10.12 8.99
N SER A 245 -1.74 -9.79 8.79
CA SER A 245 -2.45 -8.67 9.44
C SER A 245 -1.74 -7.31 9.25
N ILE A 246 -1.18 -7.07 8.06
CA ILE A 246 -0.48 -5.84 7.71
C ILE A 246 -1.42 -4.94 6.90
N ASN A 247 -1.76 -3.78 7.47
CA ASN A 247 -2.66 -2.81 6.82
C ASN A 247 -1.87 -1.77 6.02
N VAL A 248 -1.92 -1.87 4.70
CA VAL A 248 -1.30 -0.92 3.78
C VAL A 248 -2.27 -0.49 2.68
N PRO A 249 -2.36 0.81 2.34
CA PRO A 249 -3.29 1.28 1.31
C PRO A 249 -2.94 0.71 -0.07
N SER A 250 -3.88 0.05 -0.73
CA SER A 250 -3.68 -0.58 -2.05
C SER A 250 -3.23 0.42 -3.12
N ARG A 251 -3.66 1.68 -3.05
CA ARG A 251 -3.26 2.78 -3.95
C ARG A 251 -1.75 3.05 -3.96
N MET A 252 -1.08 2.83 -2.83
CA MET A 252 0.32 3.23 -2.62
C MET A 252 1.32 2.15 -2.99
N GLN A 253 0.84 0.97 -3.37
CA GLN A 253 1.68 -0.18 -3.71
C GLN A 253 2.22 -0.14 -5.15
N TRP A 254 1.84 0.89 -5.92
CA TRP A 254 2.02 0.94 -7.37
C TRP A 254 2.91 2.08 -7.85
N THR A 255 3.48 2.90 -6.97
CA THR A 255 4.29 4.05 -7.37
C THR A 255 5.71 3.60 -7.77
N TRP A 256 5.92 3.35 -9.06
CA TRP A 256 7.24 3.00 -9.62
C TRP A 256 8.02 4.28 -9.95
N VAL A 257 8.90 4.69 -9.05
CA VAL A 257 9.96 5.68 -9.34
C VAL A 257 11.31 5.00 -9.28
#